data_AF-A0A4U9FE68-F1
#
_entry.id   AF-A0A4U9FE68-F1
#
_cell.length_a   1.000
_cell.length_b   1.000
_cell.length_c   1.000
_cell.angle_alpha   90.00
_cell.angle_beta   90.00
_cell.angle_gamma   90.00
#
_symmetry.space_group_name_H-M   'P 1'
#
loop_
_entity.id
_entity.type
_entity.pdbx_description
1 polymer ?
#
loop_
_entity_poly.entity_id
_entity_poly.type
_entity_poly.pdbx_seq_one_letter_code
_entity_poly.pdbx_strand_id
1 'polypeptide(L)'
;MLEYIFGFIIAYIIMAQSIPQNVIHGLQSMLPPYERSEDQNGKEPASPEDEIRPIDVVIARVMLTKGTKLPPDVVDIIFDFAEYWAHSSNEVDYILQQQSPLTVNGGSPLQNKFMLRSYPVGLTGLQGRQALAEILAYDMTEAKPQKLEKEHEKDYFEALANYPTPRLQYPVRKVVFTIRSHDQGWCSEPENRGTFNGSWTWFEAGLERFDAEQICDPVCTYDVRYKSNTSEAVPLPVCALRPLYPEIEPNAEKKMSYHHPLQPQDKWVIQHNKTASRTWQDHVVTWTWQDNVKPESEAAEKMHKETGRGRDTADGSFVRDLKMGDVITIWAKARFTAWVNHVESVKIDVYWAV
;
A
#
# COMPACT_ATOMS: atom_id res chain seq x y z
N MET A 1 39.09 -7.29 -24.77
CA MET A 1 38.16 -7.56 -23.64
C MET A 1 38.83 -7.31 -22.28
N LEU A 2 40.11 -7.67 -22.08
CA LEU A 2 40.83 -7.35 -20.83
C LEU A 2 41.14 -5.86 -20.62
N GLU A 3 41.40 -5.08 -21.68
CA GLU A 3 41.74 -3.65 -21.53
C GLU A 3 40.56 -2.77 -21.08
N TYR A 4 39.33 -3.15 -21.43
CA TYR A 4 38.12 -2.44 -20.98
C TYR A 4 37.83 -2.67 -19.49
N ILE A 5 38.13 -3.86 -18.97
CA ILE A 5 37.96 -4.19 -17.55
C ILE A 5 39.00 -3.44 -16.71
N PHE A 6 40.24 -3.33 -17.21
CA PHE A 6 41.30 -2.58 -16.53
C PHE A 6 41.01 -1.06 -16.49
N GLY A 7 40.44 -0.51 -17.56
CA GLY A 7 39.97 0.88 -17.59
C GLY A 7 38.87 1.19 -16.58
N PHE A 8 37.92 0.26 -16.38
CA PHE A 8 36.87 0.40 -15.37
C PHE A 8 37.40 0.31 -13.93
N ILE A 9 38.37 -0.56 -13.66
CA ILE A 9 38.98 -0.69 -12.32
C ILE A 9 39.80 0.56 -11.98
N ILE A 10 40.54 1.12 -12.94
CA ILE A 10 41.31 2.36 -12.74
C ILE A 10 40.36 3.55 -12.56
N ALA A 11 39.28 3.65 -13.33
CA ALA A 11 38.26 4.68 -13.14
C ALA A 11 37.56 4.55 -11.77
N TYR A 12 37.29 3.33 -11.30
CA TYR A 12 36.74 3.06 -9.97
C TYR A 12 37.69 3.51 -8.84
N ILE A 13 38.99 3.26 -8.98
CA ILE A 13 40.02 3.68 -8.00
C ILE A 13 40.21 5.20 -8.00
N ILE A 14 40.11 5.87 -9.15
CA ILE A 14 40.21 7.34 -9.26
C ILE A 14 38.94 8.03 -8.75
N MET A 15 37.75 7.46 -9.01
CA MET A 15 36.45 7.98 -8.52
C MET A 15 36.26 7.76 -7.02
N ALA A 16 36.87 6.71 -6.45
CA ALA A 16 36.87 6.44 -5.01
C ALA A 16 37.69 7.46 -4.19
N GLN A 17 38.51 8.30 -4.82
CA GLN A 17 39.32 9.32 -4.15
C GLN A 17 38.71 10.73 -4.17
N SER A 18 37.51 10.92 -4.75
CA SER A 18 36.87 12.24 -4.87
C SER A 18 35.55 12.40 -4.10
N ILE A 19 35.23 11.47 -3.20
CA ILE A 19 34.11 11.67 -2.27
C ILE A 19 34.64 12.43 -1.05
N PRO A 20 34.18 13.66 -0.76
CA PRO A 20 34.61 14.38 0.43
C PRO A 20 34.28 13.53 1.67
N GLN A 21 35.25 13.32 2.56
CA GLN A 21 35.05 12.51 3.77
C GLN A 21 33.85 12.98 4.61
N ASN A 22 33.50 14.26 4.53
CA ASN A 22 32.35 14.86 5.21
C ASN A 22 31.01 14.30 4.70
N VAL A 23 30.92 13.91 3.42
CA VAL A 23 29.71 13.28 2.84
C VAL A 23 29.62 11.81 3.28
N ILE A 24 30.75 11.12 3.35
CA ILE A 24 30.81 9.73 3.86
C ILE A 24 30.44 9.71 5.35
N HIS A 25 30.96 10.63 6.16
CA HIS A 25 30.61 10.73 7.58
C HIS A 25 29.13 11.11 7.79
N GLY A 26 28.58 12.02 6.97
CA GLY A 26 27.15 12.34 7.01
C GLY A 26 26.28 11.11 6.71
N LEU A 27 26.62 10.33 5.68
CA LEU A 27 25.91 9.09 5.35
C LEU A 27 26.09 7.99 6.40
N GLN A 28 27.29 7.87 6.98
CA GLN A 28 27.58 6.91 8.06
C GLN A 28 26.82 7.24 9.35
N SER A 29 26.60 8.53 9.65
CA SER A 29 25.79 8.93 10.81
C SER A 29 24.28 8.67 10.65
N MET A 30 23.81 8.39 9.44
CA MET A 30 22.41 8.07 9.12
C MET A 30 22.13 6.58 9.05
N LEU A 31 23.16 5.72 9.08
CA LEU A 31 23.00 4.28 9.13
C LEU A 31 22.91 3.83 10.60
N PRO A 32 21.92 3.01 11.00
CA PRO A 32 21.92 2.40 12.33
C PRO A 32 23.15 1.48 12.49
N PRO A 33 23.68 1.30 13.71
CA PRO A 33 24.80 0.40 13.93
C PRO A 33 24.42 -1.01 13.48
N TYR A 34 25.24 -1.59 12.62
CA TYR A 34 25.11 -2.98 12.19
C TYR A 34 25.49 -3.88 13.38
N GLU A 35 24.51 -4.31 14.16
CA GLU A 35 24.68 -5.36 15.15
C GLU A 35 24.72 -6.72 14.44
N ARG A 36 25.93 -7.27 14.30
CA ARG A 36 26.14 -8.64 13.83
C ARG A 36 25.84 -9.59 14.99
N SER A 37 24.64 -10.16 15.06
CA SER A 37 24.39 -11.32 15.90
C SER A 37 25.01 -12.56 15.26
N GLU A 38 26.02 -13.13 15.92
CA GLU A 38 26.56 -14.45 15.57
C GLU A 38 25.64 -15.52 16.14
N ASP A 39 24.60 -15.93 15.41
CA ASP A 39 23.85 -17.15 15.75
C ASP A 39 24.41 -18.35 14.97
N GLN A 40 25.12 -19.21 15.71
CA GLN A 40 25.58 -20.51 15.28
C GLN A 40 24.39 -21.48 15.25
N ASN A 41 23.66 -21.53 14.14
CA ASN A 41 22.91 -22.73 13.81
C ASN A 41 22.68 -22.84 12.30
N GLY A 42 23.11 -23.95 11.71
CA GLY A 42 23.07 -24.23 10.27
C GLY A 42 21.66 -24.44 9.72
N LYS A 43 20.81 -23.42 9.78
CA LYS A 43 19.74 -23.19 8.82
C LYS A 43 20.23 -22.11 7.88
N GLU A 44 20.27 -22.45 6.59
CA GLU A 44 20.38 -21.47 5.52
C GLU A 44 19.39 -20.34 5.81
N PRO A 45 19.85 -19.09 6.04
CA PRO A 45 18.93 -18.00 6.27
C PRO A 45 18.11 -17.85 4.99
N ALA A 46 16.78 -17.88 5.14
CA ALA A 46 15.89 -17.42 4.08
C ALA A 46 16.43 -16.06 3.63
N SER A 47 16.75 -15.92 2.33
CA SER A 47 17.21 -14.66 1.78
C SER A 47 16.20 -13.59 2.17
N PRO A 48 16.62 -12.48 2.82
CA PRO A 48 15.73 -11.34 2.93
C PRO A 48 15.43 -10.96 1.48
N GLU A 49 14.16 -11.04 1.06
CA GLU A 49 13.77 -10.36 -0.17
C GLU A 49 14.19 -8.90 0.03
N ASP A 50 15.10 -8.42 -0.82
CA ASP A 50 15.78 -7.13 -0.67
C ASP A 50 14.74 -5.99 -0.66
N GLU A 51 14.21 -5.66 0.52
CA GLU A 51 13.31 -4.54 0.70
C GLU A 51 14.08 -3.25 0.37
N ILE A 52 13.88 -2.69 -0.82
CA ILE A 52 14.54 -1.46 -1.25
C ILE A 52 14.01 -0.31 -0.39
N ARG A 53 14.83 0.18 0.52
CA ARG A 53 14.48 1.33 1.37
C ARG A 53 14.72 2.63 0.62
N PRO A 54 14.03 3.73 0.97
CA PRO A 54 14.26 5.03 0.38
C PRO A 54 15.73 5.47 0.34
N ILE A 55 16.49 5.18 1.41
CA ILE A 55 17.91 5.53 1.46
C ILE A 55 18.75 4.79 0.41
N ASP A 56 18.39 3.54 0.10
CA ASP A 56 19.10 2.72 -0.88
C ASP A 56 18.86 3.29 -2.31
N VAL A 57 17.64 3.79 -2.58
CA VAL A 57 17.30 4.52 -3.82
C VAL A 57 18.09 5.82 -3.93
N VAL A 58 18.15 6.61 -2.85
CA VAL A 58 18.92 7.87 -2.82
C VAL A 58 20.41 7.62 -3.09
N ILE A 59 20.99 6.61 -2.43
CA ILE A 59 22.40 6.25 -2.62
C ILE A 59 22.63 5.83 -4.08
N ALA A 60 21.80 4.94 -4.61
CA ALA A 60 21.91 4.51 -6.00
C ALA A 60 21.80 5.69 -6.97
N ARG A 61 20.87 6.63 -6.74
CA ARG A 61 20.69 7.82 -7.58
C ARG A 61 21.94 8.69 -7.54
N VAL A 62 22.48 8.98 -6.35
CA VAL A 62 23.71 9.79 -6.20
C VAL A 62 24.89 9.12 -6.89
N MET A 63 25.05 7.80 -6.74
CA MET A 63 26.10 7.03 -7.38
C MET A 63 25.96 7.08 -8.91
N LEU A 64 24.76 6.91 -9.45
CA LEU A 64 24.53 6.93 -10.89
C LEU A 64 24.77 8.32 -11.48
N THR A 65 24.22 9.37 -10.87
CA THR A 65 24.38 10.76 -11.32
C THR A 65 25.84 11.20 -11.30
N LYS A 66 26.57 10.93 -10.22
CA LYS A 66 28.00 11.28 -10.12
C LYS A 66 28.88 10.38 -10.98
N GLY A 67 28.51 9.11 -11.12
CA GLY A 67 29.23 8.08 -11.85
C GLY A 67 29.24 8.30 -13.36
N THR A 68 28.12 8.73 -13.91
CA THR A 68 27.86 8.72 -15.36
C THR A 68 27.69 10.10 -15.97
N LYS A 69 27.55 11.16 -15.15
CA LYS A 69 27.23 12.53 -15.57
C LYS A 69 25.95 12.61 -16.43
N LEU A 70 25.03 11.66 -16.28
CA LEU A 70 23.74 11.68 -16.96
C LEU A 70 22.85 12.83 -16.45
N PRO A 71 22.00 13.42 -17.30
CA PRO A 71 20.96 14.34 -16.85
C PRO A 71 20.02 13.67 -15.84
N PRO A 72 19.48 14.42 -14.86
CA PRO A 72 18.56 13.87 -13.85
C PRO A 72 17.38 13.11 -14.46
N ASP A 73 16.79 13.62 -15.54
CA ASP A 73 15.64 12.99 -16.20
C ASP A 73 15.98 11.60 -16.77
N VAL A 74 17.22 11.41 -17.26
CA VAL A 74 17.67 10.10 -17.76
C VAL A 74 17.89 9.13 -16.61
N VAL A 75 18.39 9.63 -15.48
CA VAL A 75 18.51 8.83 -14.25
C VAL A 75 17.12 8.38 -13.79
N ASP A 76 16.13 9.27 -13.77
CA ASP A 76 14.76 8.92 -13.39
C ASP A 76 14.14 7.88 -14.36
N ILE A 77 14.39 8.00 -15.67
CA ILE A 77 13.98 6.98 -16.65
C ILE A 77 14.64 5.62 -16.36
N ILE A 78 15.91 5.59 -15.98
CA ILE A 78 16.61 4.34 -15.63
C ILE A 78 15.98 3.70 -14.39
N PHE A 79 15.68 4.48 -13.36
CA PHE A 79 15.04 3.99 -12.14
C PHE A 79 13.63 3.49 -12.44
N ASP A 80 12.86 4.22 -13.25
CA ASP A 80 11.51 3.82 -13.66
C ASP A 80 11.52 2.55 -14.53
N PHE A 81 12.50 2.41 -15.43
CA PHE A 81 12.65 1.21 -16.25
C PHE A 81 13.11 -0.01 -15.44
N ALA A 82 13.94 0.20 -14.41
CA ALA A 82 14.41 -0.85 -13.52
C ALA A 82 13.41 -1.21 -12.41
N GLU A 83 12.29 -0.49 -12.31
CA GLU A 83 11.37 -0.53 -11.16
C GLU A 83 12.09 -0.37 -9.80
N TYR A 84 13.20 0.38 -9.78
CA TYR A 84 14.03 0.56 -8.59
C TYR A 84 13.48 1.70 -7.74
N TRP A 85 12.44 1.39 -6.99
CA TRP A 85 11.66 2.34 -6.20
C TRP A 85 11.70 2.00 -4.71
N ALA A 86 11.38 2.97 -3.87
CA ALA A 86 11.08 2.66 -2.48
C ALA A 86 9.69 2.05 -2.40
N HIS A 87 9.47 1.27 -1.35
CA HIS A 87 8.16 0.70 -1.08
C HIS A 87 7.91 0.58 0.42
N SER A 88 6.64 0.43 0.75
CA SER A 88 6.17 0.00 2.06
C SER A 88 5.19 -1.14 1.90
N SER A 89 5.14 -1.99 2.93
CA SER A 89 4.30 -3.18 2.94
C SER A 89 3.51 -3.22 4.24
N ASN A 90 2.22 -3.52 4.12
CA ASN A 90 1.36 -3.88 5.25
C ASN A 90 0.69 -5.21 4.92
N GLU A 91 0.56 -6.09 5.91
CA GLU A 91 -0.02 -7.42 5.75
C GLU A 91 -0.82 -7.83 6.99
N VAL A 92 -1.91 -8.55 6.74
CA VAL A 92 -2.67 -9.27 7.75
C VAL A 92 -2.91 -10.70 7.28
N ASP A 93 -2.59 -11.65 8.16
CA ASP A 93 -2.98 -13.05 8.03
C ASP A 93 -3.94 -13.40 9.17
N TYR A 94 -5.20 -13.65 8.82
CA TYR A 94 -6.26 -13.94 9.79
C TYR A 94 -6.12 -15.33 10.41
N ILE A 95 -5.51 -16.29 9.71
CA ILE A 95 -5.25 -17.63 10.26
C ILE A 95 -4.19 -17.52 11.35
N LEU A 96 -3.10 -16.78 11.10
CA LEU A 96 -2.05 -16.57 12.09
C LEU A 96 -2.53 -15.73 13.28
N GLN A 97 -3.35 -14.70 13.04
CA GLN A 97 -3.79 -13.77 14.09
C GLN A 97 -5.02 -14.26 14.87
N GLN A 98 -5.98 -14.88 14.20
CA GLN A 98 -7.32 -15.20 14.73
C GLN A 98 -7.67 -16.70 14.66
N GLN A 99 -6.74 -17.56 14.21
CA GLN A 99 -6.91 -19.02 14.06
C GLN A 99 -8.07 -19.42 13.14
N SER A 100 -8.63 -18.48 12.38
CA SER A 100 -9.76 -18.69 11.48
C SER A 100 -9.79 -17.61 10.40
N PRO A 101 -10.27 -17.93 9.19
CA PRO A 101 -10.36 -16.95 8.12
C PRO A 101 -11.45 -15.91 8.43
N LEU A 102 -11.21 -14.68 8.01
CA LEU A 102 -12.22 -13.64 8.11
C LEU A 102 -13.39 -13.99 7.18
N THR A 103 -14.61 -13.83 7.69
CA THR A 103 -15.83 -14.13 6.95
C THR A 103 -16.71 -12.90 6.83
N VAL A 104 -17.02 -12.50 5.59
CA VAL A 104 -17.87 -11.35 5.26
C VAL A 104 -19.18 -11.88 4.67
N ASN A 105 -20.28 -11.69 5.42
CA ASN A 105 -21.57 -12.27 5.07
C ASN A 105 -22.48 -11.25 4.40
N GLY A 106 -22.94 -11.56 3.19
CA GLY A 106 -23.91 -10.75 2.46
C GLY A 106 -25.29 -10.77 3.13
N GLY A 107 -26.01 -9.64 3.02
CA GLY A 107 -27.31 -9.47 3.68
C GLY A 107 -27.23 -9.30 5.19
N SER A 108 -26.02 -9.17 5.76
CA SER A 108 -25.80 -8.89 7.17
C SER A 108 -25.19 -7.49 7.38
N PRO A 109 -25.15 -6.96 8.62
CA PRO A 109 -24.40 -5.74 8.93
C PRO A 109 -22.90 -5.83 8.61
N LEU A 110 -22.36 -7.05 8.48
CA LEU A 110 -20.95 -7.33 8.16
C LEU A 110 -20.68 -7.48 6.66
N GLN A 111 -21.60 -7.06 5.79
CA GLN A 111 -21.49 -7.19 4.34
C GLN A 111 -20.41 -6.29 3.70
N ASN A 112 -19.93 -5.29 4.44
CA ASN A 112 -18.77 -4.47 4.11
C ASN A 112 -17.81 -4.56 5.28
N LYS A 113 -16.57 -4.95 5.03
CA LYS A 113 -15.59 -5.12 6.09
C LYS A 113 -14.27 -4.46 5.72
N PHE A 114 -13.86 -3.50 6.55
CA PHE A 114 -12.51 -2.96 6.50
C PHE A 114 -11.51 -4.07 6.82
N MET A 115 -10.49 -4.19 5.97
CA MET A 115 -9.47 -5.21 6.12
C MET A 115 -8.18 -4.60 6.59
N LEU A 116 -7.54 -3.80 5.75
CA LEU A 116 -6.16 -3.38 5.93
C LEU A 116 -5.95 -1.98 5.37
N ARG A 117 -4.98 -1.28 5.94
CA ARG A 117 -4.51 0.03 5.52
C ARG A 117 -3.02 -0.01 5.15
N SER A 118 -2.62 0.76 4.14
CA SER A 118 -1.20 1.00 3.84
C SER A 118 -0.60 2.04 4.78
N TYR A 119 0.72 2.05 4.93
CA TYR A 119 1.40 3.25 5.38
C TYR A 119 1.09 4.44 4.46
N PRO A 120 1.15 5.67 4.99
CA PRO A 120 0.99 6.85 4.16
C PRO A 120 2.05 6.86 3.08
N VAL A 121 1.66 7.12 1.83
CA VAL A 121 2.55 7.13 0.67
C VAL A 121 3.77 7.99 0.97
N GLY A 122 4.97 7.44 0.75
CA GLY A 122 6.23 8.10 1.08
C GLY A 122 6.81 7.75 2.45
N LEU A 123 6.09 7.03 3.29
CA LEU A 123 6.58 6.58 4.58
C LEU A 123 6.70 5.06 4.58
N THR A 124 7.81 4.55 5.11
CA THR A 124 8.04 3.11 5.32
C THR A 124 7.65 2.66 6.73
N GLY A 125 7.04 3.55 7.52
CA GLY A 125 6.67 3.31 8.90
C GLY A 125 6.18 4.59 9.56
N LEU A 126 5.66 4.46 10.78
CA LEU A 126 5.10 5.58 11.54
C LEU A 126 5.90 5.82 12.80
N GLN A 127 6.44 7.03 12.92
CA GLN A 127 7.32 7.40 14.03
C GLN A 127 6.60 7.28 15.37
N GLY A 128 7.30 6.76 16.38
CA GLY A 128 6.79 6.69 17.76
C GLY A 128 5.89 5.49 18.05
N ARG A 129 5.57 4.65 17.06
CA ARG A 129 4.86 3.38 17.29
C ARG A 129 5.85 2.25 17.50
N GLN A 130 5.86 1.71 18.70
CA GLN A 130 6.83 0.69 19.12
C GLN A 130 6.14 -0.63 19.51
N ALA A 131 4.88 -0.57 19.90
CA ALA A 131 4.13 -1.75 20.33
C ALA A 131 3.28 -2.31 19.18
N LEU A 132 3.23 -3.64 19.09
CA LEU A 132 2.40 -4.36 18.11
C LEU A 132 0.93 -3.93 18.15
N ALA A 133 0.39 -3.62 19.34
CA ALA A 133 -0.98 -3.14 19.48
C ALA A 133 -1.23 -1.78 18.79
N GLU A 134 -0.26 -0.86 18.79
CA GLU A 134 -0.37 0.44 18.11
C GLU A 134 -0.30 0.28 16.59
N ILE A 135 0.51 -0.67 16.13
CA ILE A 135 0.64 -1.03 14.71
C ILE A 135 -0.68 -1.64 14.22
N LEU A 136 -1.16 -2.69 14.89
CA LEU A 136 -2.42 -3.36 14.54
C LEU A 136 -3.64 -2.42 14.65
N ALA A 137 -3.66 -1.54 15.65
CA ALA A 137 -4.73 -0.53 15.76
C ALA A 137 -4.76 0.38 14.54
N TYR A 138 -3.60 0.79 14.02
CA TYR A 138 -3.58 1.58 12.79
C TYR A 138 -3.90 0.77 11.55
N ASP A 139 -3.37 -0.43 11.42
CA ASP A 139 -3.54 -1.20 10.18
C ASP A 139 -4.99 -1.65 9.98
N MET A 140 -5.71 -1.92 11.09
CA MET A 140 -6.97 -2.67 11.06
C MET A 140 -8.20 -1.90 11.60
N THR A 141 -8.03 -0.67 12.10
CA THR A 141 -9.15 0.13 12.62
C THR A 141 -9.70 1.08 11.56
N GLU A 142 -11.01 1.02 11.36
CA GLU A 142 -11.75 1.94 10.49
C GLU A 142 -11.54 3.40 10.94
N ALA A 143 -11.30 4.29 9.97
CA ALA A 143 -11.29 5.72 10.26
C ALA A 143 -12.67 6.19 10.73
N LYS A 144 -12.71 7.30 11.47
CA LYS A 144 -13.99 7.92 11.81
C LYS A 144 -14.63 8.45 10.52
N PRO A 145 -15.92 8.15 10.26
CA PRO A 145 -16.62 8.67 9.09
C PRO A 145 -16.88 10.16 9.28
N GLN A 146 -15.89 10.99 8.95
CA GLN A 146 -15.92 12.44 9.04
C GLN A 146 -15.42 13.03 7.73
N LYS A 147 -15.92 14.22 7.38
CA LYS A 147 -15.46 14.92 6.18
C LYS A 147 -14.09 15.50 6.44
N LEU A 148 -13.26 15.50 5.40
CA LEU A 148 -11.98 16.19 5.44
C LEU A 148 -12.21 17.69 5.46
N GLU A 149 -11.76 18.36 6.52
CA GLU A 149 -11.84 19.82 6.61
C GLU A 149 -10.67 20.48 5.90
N LYS A 150 -9.45 19.98 6.14
CA LYS A 150 -8.24 20.54 5.55
C LYS A 150 -7.19 19.47 5.26
N GLU A 151 -6.68 19.46 4.02
CA GLU A 151 -5.53 18.64 3.65
C GLU A 151 -4.24 19.18 4.28
N HIS A 152 -3.35 18.28 4.70
CA HIS A 152 -1.97 18.64 4.98
C HIS A 152 -1.24 19.05 3.69
N GLU A 153 -0.39 20.07 3.80
CA GLU A 153 0.50 20.47 2.71
C GLU A 153 1.55 19.39 2.42
N LYS A 154 2.05 19.34 1.19
CA LYS A 154 3.08 18.36 0.76
C LYS A 154 4.28 18.36 1.72
N ASP A 155 4.78 19.55 2.04
CA ASP A 155 5.96 19.78 2.89
C ASP A 155 5.85 19.13 4.27
N TYR A 156 4.63 18.94 4.80
CA TYR A 156 4.40 18.25 6.06
C TYR A 156 4.85 16.79 5.99
N PHE A 157 4.46 16.07 4.93
CA PHE A 157 4.86 14.68 4.72
C PHE A 157 6.32 14.57 4.30
N GLU A 158 6.85 15.56 3.55
CA GLU A 158 8.28 15.61 3.23
C GLU A 158 9.15 15.77 4.48
N ALA A 159 8.70 16.55 5.47
CA ALA A 159 9.41 16.69 6.74
C ALA A 159 9.39 15.41 7.60
N LEU A 160 8.35 14.58 7.44
CA LEU A 160 8.25 13.27 8.10
C LEU A 160 9.07 12.20 7.35
N ALA A 161 9.27 12.37 6.06
CA ALA A 161 10.15 11.52 5.27
C ALA A 161 11.61 11.83 5.63
N ASN A 162 12.33 10.85 6.18
CA ASN A 162 13.75 11.01 6.53
C ASN A 162 14.69 10.90 5.30
N TYR A 163 14.23 11.34 4.12
CA TYR A 163 14.96 11.26 2.87
C TYR A 163 14.44 12.31 1.86
N PRO A 164 15.22 12.70 0.83
CA PRO A 164 14.77 13.63 -0.19
C PRO A 164 13.60 13.06 -0.99
N THR A 165 12.45 13.73 -0.95
CA THR A 165 11.25 13.33 -1.69
C THR A 165 11.31 13.75 -3.16
N PRO A 166 10.66 13.03 -4.07
CA PRO A 166 10.67 13.36 -5.49
C PRO A 166 9.91 14.66 -5.75
N ARG A 167 10.37 15.41 -6.77
CA ARG A 167 9.65 16.57 -7.32
C ARG A 167 8.72 16.20 -8.48
N LEU A 168 8.46 14.90 -8.64
CA LEU A 168 7.63 14.36 -9.70
C LEU A 168 6.16 14.76 -9.50
N GLN A 169 5.46 15.03 -10.61
CA GLN A 169 4.02 15.31 -10.60
C GLN A 169 3.23 14.11 -10.06
N TYR A 170 3.63 12.91 -10.43
CA TYR A 170 3.06 11.65 -9.99
C TYR A 170 4.16 10.88 -9.27
N PRO A 171 4.23 10.89 -7.93
CA PRO A 171 5.32 10.25 -7.19
C PRO A 171 5.10 8.73 -7.05
N VAL A 172 3.85 8.27 -7.01
CA VAL A 172 3.51 6.85 -6.89
C VAL A 172 3.67 6.16 -8.24
N ARG A 173 4.17 4.94 -8.19
CA ARG A 173 4.47 4.13 -9.37
C ARG A 173 3.58 2.92 -9.46
N LYS A 174 3.40 2.22 -8.35
CA LYS A 174 2.72 0.92 -8.36
C LYS A 174 2.07 0.68 -7.02
N VAL A 175 0.90 0.06 -7.05
CA VAL A 175 0.23 -0.51 -5.88
C VAL A 175 -0.04 -1.97 -6.19
N VAL A 176 0.41 -2.87 -5.31
CA VAL A 176 0.20 -4.32 -5.45
C VAL A 176 -0.68 -4.78 -4.31
N PHE A 177 -1.77 -5.46 -4.66
CA PHE A 177 -2.68 -6.10 -3.74
C PHE A 177 -2.46 -7.60 -3.84
N THR A 178 -2.09 -8.23 -2.73
CA THR A 178 -1.99 -9.69 -2.64
C THR A 178 -3.06 -10.19 -1.68
N ILE A 179 -4.02 -10.95 -2.18
CA ILE A 179 -5.22 -11.35 -1.43
C ILE A 179 -5.41 -12.85 -1.59
N ARG A 180 -5.56 -13.57 -0.47
CA ARG A 180 -5.92 -14.99 -0.48
C ARG A 180 -7.36 -15.17 0.00
N SER A 181 -8.24 -15.57 -0.91
CA SER A 181 -9.69 -15.62 -0.63
C SER A 181 -10.44 -16.66 -1.46
N HIS A 182 -11.69 -16.91 -1.08
CA HIS A 182 -12.65 -17.65 -1.90
C HIS A 182 -14.11 -17.28 -1.55
N ASP A 183 -15.04 -17.80 -2.35
CA ASP A 183 -16.49 -17.60 -2.23
C ASP A 183 -17.17 -18.77 -1.47
N GLN A 184 -18.44 -18.67 -1.08
CA GLN A 184 -19.14 -19.73 -0.31
C GLN A 184 -19.28 -21.08 -1.03
N GLY A 185 -19.18 -21.09 -2.36
CA GLY A 185 -19.36 -22.31 -3.15
C GLY A 185 -20.74 -22.51 -3.79
N TRP A 186 -21.59 -21.48 -3.90
CA TRP A 186 -22.90 -21.57 -4.57
C TRP A 186 -23.14 -20.42 -5.56
N CYS A 187 -23.75 -20.74 -6.71
CA CYS A 187 -24.24 -19.77 -7.70
C CYS A 187 -25.53 -20.29 -8.37
N SER A 188 -26.51 -19.39 -8.59
CA SER A 188 -27.78 -19.66 -9.27
C SER A 188 -27.64 -19.89 -10.77
N GLU A 189 -26.64 -19.25 -11.38
CA GLU A 189 -26.45 -19.20 -12.83
C GLU A 189 -25.36 -20.21 -13.23
N PRO A 190 -25.73 -21.36 -13.84
CA PRO A 190 -24.77 -22.41 -14.17
C PRO A 190 -23.63 -21.94 -15.08
N GLU A 191 -23.91 -21.00 -15.98
CA GLU A 191 -22.96 -20.40 -16.93
C GLU A 191 -21.84 -19.61 -16.25
N ASN A 192 -22.11 -19.07 -15.06
CA ASN A 192 -21.17 -18.21 -14.34
C ASN A 192 -20.34 -18.97 -13.33
N ARG A 193 -20.63 -20.25 -13.07
CA ARG A 193 -19.93 -21.09 -12.08
C ARG A 193 -18.44 -21.21 -12.36
N GLY A 194 -17.63 -20.93 -11.34
CA GLY A 194 -16.17 -21.00 -11.43
C GLY A 194 -15.53 -19.86 -12.23
N THR A 195 -16.34 -18.89 -12.67
CA THR A 195 -15.88 -17.66 -13.32
C THR A 195 -15.93 -16.48 -12.35
N PHE A 196 -15.41 -15.33 -12.76
CA PHE A 196 -15.54 -14.09 -12.00
C PHE A 196 -16.87 -13.35 -12.26
N ASN A 197 -17.59 -13.73 -13.33
CA ASN A 197 -18.84 -13.10 -13.71
C ASN A 197 -19.96 -13.49 -12.73
N GLY A 198 -20.87 -12.55 -12.46
CA GLY A 198 -21.99 -12.79 -11.55
C GLY A 198 -21.57 -12.99 -10.08
N SER A 199 -20.34 -12.61 -9.74
CA SER A 199 -19.81 -12.71 -8.38
C SER A 199 -20.26 -11.54 -7.52
N TRP A 200 -20.87 -11.88 -6.37
CA TRP A 200 -21.28 -10.91 -5.35
C TRP A 200 -20.35 -10.91 -4.15
N THR A 201 -19.13 -11.40 -4.31
CA THR A 201 -18.03 -11.25 -3.36
C THR A 201 -16.80 -10.67 -4.06
N TRP A 202 -16.30 -9.55 -3.54
CA TRP A 202 -15.20 -8.81 -4.16
C TRP A 202 -14.45 -7.94 -3.14
N PHE A 203 -13.39 -7.29 -3.60
CA PHE A 203 -12.57 -6.37 -2.84
C PHE A 203 -12.52 -5.01 -3.52
N GLU A 204 -12.58 -3.95 -2.72
CA GLU A 204 -12.46 -2.56 -3.18
C GLU A 204 -11.28 -1.86 -2.49
N ALA A 205 -10.56 -1.04 -3.25
CA ALA A 205 -9.58 -0.11 -2.71
C ALA A 205 -10.31 1.14 -2.20
N GLY A 206 -9.96 1.58 -0.99
CA GLY A 206 -10.35 2.87 -0.43
C GLY A 206 -9.21 3.86 -0.41
N LEU A 207 -9.55 5.12 -0.17
CA LEU A 207 -8.62 6.23 -0.08
C LEU A 207 -8.95 7.06 1.15
N GLU A 208 -7.95 7.31 1.98
CA GLU A 208 -8.04 8.14 3.17
C GLU A 208 -6.96 9.22 3.14
N ARG A 209 -7.24 10.36 3.77
CA ARG A 209 -6.28 11.45 4.01
C ARG A 209 -6.30 11.89 5.46
N PHE A 210 -5.18 12.44 5.92
CA PHE A 210 -5.09 13.06 7.23
C PHE A 210 -5.67 14.47 7.19
N ASP A 211 -6.45 14.79 8.22
CA ASP A 211 -7.05 16.10 8.44
C ASP A 211 -6.12 16.98 9.28
N ALA A 212 -5.65 18.08 8.70
CA ALA A 212 -4.68 18.98 9.32
C ALA A 212 -5.23 19.74 10.53
N GLU A 213 -6.56 19.87 10.63
CA GLU A 213 -7.21 20.54 11.77
C GLU A 213 -7.59 19.54 12.88
N GLN A 214 -7.37 18.23 12.69
CA GLN A 214 -7.68 17.26 13.74
C GLN A 214 -6.67 17.37 14.89
N ILE A 215 -7.21 17.63 16.08
CA ILE A 215 -6.46 17.57 17.34
C ILE A 215 -6.80 16.25 18.03
N CYS A 216 -5.81 15.38 18.24
CA CYS A 216 -6.01 14.11 18.93
C CYS A 216 -6.16 14.36 20.45
N ASP A 217 -7.40 14.36 20.95
CA ASP A 217 -7.72 14.47 22.37
C ASP A 217 -6.99 13.39 23.19
N PRO A 218 -6.37 13.70 24.34
CA PRO A 218 -5.90 12.72 25.34
C PRO A 218 -6.85 11.55 25.65
N VAL A 219 -8.16 11.73 25.49
CA VAL A 219 -9.20 10.70 25.72
C VAL A 219 -9.57 9.95 24.42
N CYS A 220 -8.86 10.19 23.32
CA CYS A 220 -9.10 9.51 22.07
C CYS A 220 -8.84 7.99 22.20
N THR A 221 -9.90 7.19 22.08
CA THR A 221 -9.84 5.73 22.14
C THR A 221 -9.45 5.08 20.82
N TYR A 222 -9.35 5.85 19.73
CA TYR A 222 -9.00 5.33 18.40
C TYR A 222 -7.50 5.11 18.24
N ASP A 223 -6.70 5.96 18.88
CA ASP A 223 -5.27 5.80 18.93
C ASP A 223 -4.92 5.08 20.22
N VAL A 224 -4.64 3.78 20.13
CA VAL A 224 -4.07 3.04 21.25
C VAL A 224 -2.73 3.70 21.58
N ARG A 225 -2.61 4.31 22.77
CA ARG A 225 -1.37 4.95 23.23
C ARG A 225 -0.67 4.02 24.24
N TYR A 226 0.54 3.57 23.92
CA TYR A 226 1.26 2.59 24.75
C TYR A 226 1.73 3.13 26.11
N LYS A 227 2.11 4.42 26.21
CA LYS A 227 2.79 4.95 27.41
C LYS A 227 1.86 5.61 28.43
N SER A 228 0.82 6.32 27.98
CA SER A 228 -0.27 6.88 28.81
C SER A 228 -1.29 7.66 27.94
N ASN A 229 -2.51 7.88 28.46
CA ASN A 229 -3.48 8.83 27.87
C ASN A 229 -2.96 10.28 27.82
N THR A 230 -1.85 10.58 28.49
CA THR A 230 -1.20 11.91 28.54
C THR A 230 0.03 12.02 27.64
N SER A 231 0.38 10.97 26.89
CA SER A 231 1.53 10.99 25.98
C SER A 231 1.28 11.92 24.78
N GLU A 232 2.34 12.52 24.26
CA GLU A 232 2.28 13.39 23.07
C GLU A 232 1.59 12.66 21.91
N ALA A 233 0.73 13.40 21.20
CA ALA A 233 0.04 12.87 20.04
C ALA A 233 1.05 12.52 18.94
N VAL A 234 0.97 11.30 18.42
CA VAL A 234 1.74 10.86 17.26
C VAL A 234 1.39 11.75 16.07
N PRO A 235 2.34 12.16 15.21
CA PRO A 235 2.08 13.10 14.10
C PRO A 235 0.99 12.63 13.12
N LEU A 236 0.77 11.32 13.01
CA LEU A 236 -0.22 10.73 12.09
C LEU A 236 -1.15 9.76 12.83
N PRO A 237 -2.10 10.28 13.63
CA PRO A 237 -3.03 9.44 14.40
C PRO A 237 -4.17 8.91 13.52
N VAL A 238 -4.68 7.72 13.84
CA VAL A 238 -5.87 7.11 13.21
C VAL A 238 -7.07 8.04 13.31
N CYS A 239 -7.21 8.77 14.42
CA CYS A 239 -8.35 9.68 14.58
C CYS A 239 -8.35 10.88 13.62
N ALA A 240 -7.21 11.18 12.98
CA ALA A 240 -7.08 12.23 11.96
C ALA A 240 -7.36 11.73 10.54
N LEU A 241 -7.52 10.42 10.35
CA LEU A 241 -7.88 9.89 9.04
C LEU A 241 -9.33 10.23 8.69
N ARG A 242 -9.53 10.54 7.41
CA ARG A 242 -10.81 10.87 6.79
C ARG A 242 -10.96 10.06 5.52
N PRO A 243 -12.06 9.31 5.36
CA PRO A 243 -12.31 8.59 4.12
C PRO A 243 -12.72 9.55 3.00
N LEU A 244 -12.01 9.47 1.89
CA LEU A 244 -12.43 10.03 0.59
C LEU A 244 -13.25 9.00 -0.17
N TYR A 245 -12.82 7.73 -0.11
CA TYR A 245 -13.60 6.58 -0.53
C TYR A 245 -13.37 5.42 0.44
N PRO A 246 -14.40 4.69 0.90
CA PRO A 246 -15.83 4.88 0.61
C PRO A 246 -16.35 6.25 1.03
N GLU A 247 -17.34 6.77 0.28
CA GLU A 247 -17.97 8.05 0.61
C GLU A 247 -18.74 7.96 1.93
N ILE A 248 -19.04 9.10 2.54
CA ILE A 248 -19.80 9.17 3.79
C ILE A 248 -21.08 9.96 3.62
N GLU A 249 -22.15 9.47 4.24
CA GLU A 249 -23.48 10.06 4.18
C GLU A 249 -24.11 10.11 5.59
N PRO A 250 -25.00 11.08 5.84
CA PRO A 250 -25.75 11.12 7.09
C PRO A 250 -26.76 9.97 7.13
N ASN A 251 -26.68 9.16 8.18
CA ASN A 251 -27.64 8.09 8.45
C ASN A 251 -28.98 8.64 8.99
N ALA A 252 -29.92 7.75 9.29
CA ALA A 252 -31.24 8.11 9.85
C ALA A 252 -31.17 8.93 11.15
N GLU A 253 -30.08 8.80 11.93
CA GLU A 253 -29.82 9.56 13.16
C GLU A 253 -29.06 10.87 12.90
N LYS A 254 -28.87 11.28 11.64
CA LYS A 254 -28.04 12.42 11.20
C LYS A 254 -26.56 12.31 11.58
N LYS A 255 -26.07 11.12 11.92
CA LYS A 255 -24.64 10.84 12.12
C LYS A 255 -24.03 10.43 10.79
N MET A 256 -22.82 10.91 10.51
CA MET A 256 -22.09 10.48 9.31
C MET A 256 -21.72 9.00 9.42
N SER A 257 -21.86 8.27 8.33
CA SER A 257 -21.54 6.84 8.22
C SER A 257 -21.04 6.51 6.82
N TYR A 258 -20.25 5.45 6.68
CA TYR A 258 -19.81 4.96 5.37
C TYR A 258 -20.99 4.58 4.49
N HIS A 259 -21.02 5.14 3.29
CA HIS A 259 -21.93 4.75 2.23
C HIS A 259 -21.20 3.78 1.30
N HIS A 260 -21.75 2.58 1.20
CA HIS A 260 -21.28 1.55 0.29
C HIS A 260 -22.38 1.21 -0.70
N PRO A 261 -22.21 1.51 -2.00
CA PRO A 261 -23.17 1.12 -3.01
C PRO A 261 -23.44 -0.38 -3.02
N LEU A 262 -24.66 -0.73 -3.44
CA LEU A 262 -25.06 -2.13 -3.57
C LEU A 262 -24.21 -2.83 -4.64
N GLN A 263 -24.06 -2.17 -5.80
CA GLN A 263 -23.29 -2.65 -6.93
C GLN A 263 -21.79 -2.35 -6.75
N PRO A 264 -20.89 -3.23 -7.22
CA PRO A 264 -19.47 -2.92 -7.30
C PRO A 264 -19.26 -1.65 -8.11
N GLN A 265 -18.33 -0.81 -7.66
CA GLN A 265 -17.91 0.37 -8.41
C GLN A 265 -16.61 0.05 -9.12
N ASP A 266 -16.66 -0.29 -10.41
CA ASP A 266 -15.52 -0.81 -11.19
C ASP A 266 -14.22 -0.05 -10.94
N LYS A 267 -14.25 1.28 -10.83
CA LYS A 267 -13.08 2.14 -10.58
C LYS A 267 -12.33 1.90 -9.26
N TRP A 268 -12.96 1.22 -8.31
CA TRP A 268 -12.37 0.86 -7.02
C TRP A 268 -12.21 -0.65 -6.84
N VAL A 269 -12.75 -1.48 -7.74
CA VAL A 269 -12.73 -2.93 -7.60
C VAL A 269 -11.32 -3.45 -7.86
N ILE A 270 -10.68 -3.94 -6.81
CA ILE A 270 -9.41 -4.66 -6.89
C ILE A 270 -9.65 -5.96 -7.65
N GLN A 271 -10.59 -6.77 -7.17
CA GLN A 271 -10.75 -8.15 -7.60
C GLN A 271 -12.08 -8.77 -7.13
N HIS A 272 -12.74 -9.53 -7.97
CA HIS A 272 -13.85 -10.44 -7.61
C HIS A 272 -13.35 -11.82 -7.19
N ASN A 273 -14.06 -12.53 -6.32
CA ASN A 273 -13.82 -13.97 -6.16
C ASN A 273 -14.46 -14.75 -7.31
N LYS A 274 -13.94 -15.95 -7.60
CA LYS A 274 -14.62 -16.90 -8.49
C LYS A 274 -15.91 -17.38 -7.84
N THR A 275 -17.02 -17.30 -8.57
CA THR A 275 -18.31 -17.76 -8.08
C THR A 275 -18.30 -19.25 -7.80
N ALA A 276 -19.05 -19.65 -6.78
CA ALA A 276 -19.27 -21.06 -6.46
C ALA A 276 -18.00 -21.90 -6.29
N SER A 277 -16.88 -21.28 -5.93
CA SER A 277 -15.62 -21.96 -5.65
C SER A 277 -15.26 -21.86 -4.17
N ARG A 278 -15.06 -23.03 -3.54
CA ARG A 278 -14.48 -23.13 -2.18
C ARG A 278 -12.97 -23.29 -2.18
N THR A 279 -12.36 -23.25 -3.35
CA THR A 279 -10.92 -23.39 -3.49
C THR A 279 -10.28 -22.04 -3.20
N TRP A 280 -9.36 -21.99 -2.24
CA TRP A 280 -8.52 -20.82 -1.98
C TRP A 280 -7.84 -20.36 -3.27
N GLN A 281 -7.92 -19.07 -3.56
CA GLN A 281 -7.28 -18.44 -4.69
C GLN A 281 -6.30 -17.38 -4.18
N ASP A 282 -5.13 -17.33 -4.79
CA ASP A 282 -4.16 -16.26 -4.57
C ASP A 282 -4.33 -15.24 -5.69
N HIS A 283 -4.76 -14.04 -5.31
CA HIS A 283 -4.96 -12.92 -6.20
C HIS A 283 -3.82 -11.93 -6.02
N VAL A 284 -2.99 -11.77 -7.05
CA VAL A 284 -1.97 -10.72 -7.11
C VAL A 284 -2.40 -9.71 -8.17
N VAL A 285 -2.85 -8.54 -7.74
CA VAL A 285 -3.36 -7.48 -8.61
C VAL A 285 -2.46 -6.28 -8.52
N THR A 286 -1.94 -5.86 -9.67
CA THR A 286 -1.04 -4.72 -9.78
C THR A 286 -1.73 -3.57 -10.49
N TRP A 287 -1.81 -2.42 -9.83
CA TRP A 287 -2.21 -1.15 -10.42
C TRP A 287 -0.97 -0.31 -10.65
N THR A 288 -0.78 0.20 -11.86
CA THR A 288 0.41 1.00 -12.19
C THR A 288 0.06 2.38 -12.69
N TRP A 289 1.00 3.32 -12.53
CA TRP A 289 0.87 4.66 -13.10
C TRP A 289 0.88 4.68 -14.64
N GLN A 290 1.37 3.61 -15.27
CA GLN A 290 1.46 3.43 -16.73
C GLN A 290 0.24 2.76 -17.33
N ASP A 291 -0.65 2.22 -16.49
CA ASP A 291 -1.93 1.67 -16.91
C ASP A 291 -2.67 2.72 -17.77
N ASN A 292 -3.19 2.28 -18.92
CA ASN A 292 -3.83 3.12 -19.94
C ASN A 292 -4.83 2.31 -20.79
N VAL A 293 -5.49 1.34 -20.16
CA VAL A 293 -6.52 0.53 -20.78
C VAL A 293 -7.86 1.24 -20.60
N LYS A 294 -8.56 1.50 -21.71
CA LYS A 294 -9.90 2.11 -21.64
C LYS A 294 -10.92 1.11 -21.10
N PRO A 295 -11.84 1.52 -20.20
CA PRO A 295 -12.83 0.61 -19.61
C PRO A 295 -13.69 -0.17 -20.61
N GLU A 296 -14.08 0.50 -21.69
CA GLU A 296 -14.95 -0.07 -22.74
C GLU A 296 -14.20 -0.85 -23.82
N SER A 297 -12.89 -1.08 -23.63
CA SER A 297 -12.08 -1.83 -24.59
C SER A 297 -12.23 -3.34 -24.40
N GLU A 298 -12.04 -4.10 -25.48
CA GLU A 298 -11.98 -5.56 -25.43
C GLU A 298 -10.89 -6.06 -24.47
N ALA A 299 -9.81 -5.31 -24.30
CA ALA A 299 -8.72 -5.63 -23.37
C ALA A 299 -9.19 -5.55 -21.91
N ALA A 300 -9.96 -4.53 -21.54
CA ALA A 300 -10.53 -4.41 -20.18
C ALA A 300 -11.55 -5.51 -19.91
N GLU A 301 -12.41 -5.81 -20.89
CA GLU A 301 -13.40 -6.89 -20.79
C GLU A 301 -12.72 -8.27 -20.63
N LYS A 302 -11.67 -8.53 -21.42
CA LYS A 302 -10.88 -9.76 -21.32
C LYS A 302 -10.21 -9.89 -19.96
N MET A 303 -9.58 -8.83 -19.47
CA MET A 303 -8.96 -8.78 -18.15
C MET A 303 -9.97 -9.07 -17.04
N HIS A 304 -11.15 -8.44 -17.08
CA HIS A 304 -12.20 -8.73 -16.11
C HIS A 304 -12.61 -10.21 -16.12
N LYS A 305 -12.78 -10.81 -17.30
CA LYS A 305 -13.14 -12.23 -17.42
C LYS A 305 -12.07 -13.19 -16.92
N GLU A 306 -10.80 -12.85 -17.17
CA GLU A 306 -9.66 -13.73 -16.85
C GLU A 306 -9.19 -13.59 -15.41
N THR A 307 -9.17 -12.36 -14.90
CA THR A 307 -8.65 -12.08 -13.56
C THR A 307 -9.77 -11.79 -12.59
N GLY A 308 -10.84 -11.10 -12.99
CA GLY A 308 -11.90 -10.56 -12.13
C GLY A 308 -11.63 -9.15 -11.59
N ARG A 309 -10.64 -8.44 -12.15
CA ARG A 309 -10.31 -7.05 -11.82
C ARG A 309 -11.40 -6.09 -12.34
N GLY A 310 -11.63 -4.98 -11.64
CA GLY A 310 -12.53 -3.93 -12.11
C GLY A 310 -12.01 -3.29 -13.39
N ARG A 311 -12.86 -3.14 -14.42
CA ARG A 311 -12.45 -2.70 -15.76
C ARG A 311 -11.88 -1.28 -15.76
N ASP A 312 -12.45 -0.42 -14.94
CA ASP A 312 -12.03 0.98 -14.81
C ASP A 312 -10.68 1.14 -14.10
N THR A 313 -10.21 0.14 -13.35
CA THR A 313 -8.98 0.26 -12.55
C THR A 313 -7.70 0.18 -13.37
N ALA A 314 -7.79 -0.20 -14.64
CA ALA A 314 -6.65 -0.36 -15.54
C ALA A 314 -6.40 0.86 -16.43
N ASP A 315 -7.04 2.00 -16.11
CA ASP A 315 -6.77 3.28 -16.76
C ASP A 315 -5.59 4.03 -16.12
N GLY A 316 -5.09 3.57 -14.97
CA GLY A 316 -3.98 4.14 -14.20
C GLY A 316 -4.28 5.45 -13.44
N SER A 317 -5.52 5.94 -13.50
CA SER A 317 -5.92 7.19 -12.85
C SER A 317 -5.72 7.13 -11.34
N PHE A 318 -6.17 6.03 -10.70
CA PHE A 318 -6.01 5.82 -9.27
C PHE A 318 -4.57 6.05 -8.81
N VAL A 319 -3.59 5.41 -9.46
CA VAL A 319 -2.18 5.48 -9.05
C VAL A 319 -1.58 6.85 -9.32
N ARG A 320 -1.92 7.48 -10.46
CA ARG A 320 -1.44 8.82 -10.80
C ARG A 320 -2.00 9.88 -9.86
N ASP A 321 -3.22 9.73 -9.37
CA ASP A 321 -3.86 10.73 -8.51
C ASP A 321 -3.42 10.65 -7.04
N LEU A 322 -2.67 9.60 -6.66
CA LEU A 322 -2.12 9.45 -5.31
C LEU A 322 -1.03 10.48 -5.01
N LYS A 323 -1.14 11.10 -3.83
CA LYS A 323 -0.18 12.07 -3.31
C LYS A 323 0.64 11.47 -2.16
N MET A 324 1.75 12.14 -1.81
CA MET A 324 2.46 11.85 -0.57
C MET A 324 1.53 12.04 0.62
N GLY A 325 1.53 11.08 1.55
CA GLY A 325 0.65 11.06 2.70
C GLY A 325 -0.74 10.44 2.46
N ASP A 326 -1.12 10.16 1.21
CA ASP A 326 -2.35 9.42 0.93
C ASP A 326 -2.25 8.01 1.50
N VAL A 327 -3.39 7.49 1.96
CA VAL A 327 -3.48 6.20 2.63
C VAL A 327 -4.46 5.33 1.85
N ILE A 328 -4.03 4.15 1.43
CA ILE A 328 -4.84 3.21 0.66
C ILE A 328 -5.41 2.18 1.62
N THR A 329 -6.69 1.85 1.45
CA THR A 329 -7.36 0.84 2.29
C THR A 329 -7.92 -0.29 1.44
N ILE A 330 -8.16 -1.45 2.05
CA ILE A 330 -8.79 -2.59 1.39
C ILE A 330 -10.07 -2.95 2.13
N TRP A 331 -11.15 -3.10 1.38
CA TRP A 331 -12.47 -3.46 1.88
C TRP A 331 -12.95 -4.75 1.22
N ALA A 332 -13.27 -5.76 2.03
CA ALA A 332 -13.97 -6.94 1.55
C ALA A 332 -15.48 -6.69 1.51
N LYS A 333 -16.10 -7.21 0.46
CA LYS A 333 -17.52 -7.06 0.16
C LYS A 333 -18.14 -8.43 -0.05
N ALA A 334 -19.36 -8.58 0.44
CA ALA A 334 -20.30 -9.63 0.06
C ALA A 334 -21.69 -9.00 -0.09
N ARG A 335 -22.51 -9.44 -1.06
CA ARG A 335 -23.88 -8.92 -1.24
C ARG A 335 -24.89 -10.02 -1.33
N PHE A 336 -26.08 -9.70 -0.83
CA PHE A 336 -27.24 -10.59 -0.75
C PHE A 336 -27.04 -11.78 0.19
N THR A 337 -28.15 -12.27 0.70
CA THR A 337 -28.17 -13.45 1.56
C THR A 337 -27.56 -14.64 0.81
N ALA A 338 -26.85 -15.49 1.55
CA ALA A 338 -26.13 -16.67 1.08
C ALA A 338 -24.80 -16.42 0.35
N TRP A 339 -24.43 -15.18 0.05
CA TRP A 339 -23.07 -14.86 -0.39
C TRP A 339 -22.14 -14.63 0.79
N VAL A 340 -20.97 -15.24 0.75
CA VAL A 340 -19.98 -15.21 1.83
C VAL A 340 -18.59 -15.14 1.21
N ASN A 341 -17.86 -14.07 1.55
CA ASN A 341 -16.45 -13.93 1.19
C ASN A 341 -15.60 -14.44 2.35
N HIS A 342 -14.78 -15.45 2.08
CA HIS A 342 -13.80 -15.99 3.02
C HIS A 342 -12.41 -15.47 2.66
N VAL A 343 -11.73 -14.86 3.63
CA VAL A 343 -10.43 -14.23 3.41
C VAL A 343 -9.42 -14.77 4.44
N GLU A 344 -8.33 -15.29 3.93
CA GLU A 344 -7.23 -15.85 4.72
C GLU A 344 -6.20 -14.78 5.02
N SER A 345 -5.72 -14.08 3.99
CA SER A 345 -4.72 -13.03 4.14
C SER A 345 -4.90 -11.91 3.11
N VAL A 346 -4.40 -10.73 3.48
CA VAL A 346 -4.39 -9.53 2.65
C VAL A 346 -3.07 -8.80 2.87
N LYS A 347 -2.42 -8.41 1.79
CA LYS A 347 -1.20 -7.61 1.78
C LYS A 347 -1.32 -6.49 0.76
N ILE A 348 -0.80 -5.32 1.12
CA ILE A 348 -0.70 -4.15 0.24
C ILE A 348 0.74 -3.67 0.20
N ASP A 349 1.27 -3.54 -1.01
CA ASP A 349 2.58 -2.96 -1.26
C ASP A 349 2.42 -1.67 -2.09
N VAL A 350 2.98 -0.57 -1.59
CA VAL A 350 2.90 0.73 -2.26
C VAL A 350 4.31 1.15 -2.67
N TYR A 351 4.51 1.44 -3.95
CA TYR A 351 5.81 1.80 -4.52
C TYR A 351 5.79 3.24 -5.02
N TRP A 352 6.84 4.00 -4.69
CA TRP A 352 6.98 5.39 -5.11
C TRP A 352 8.43 5.71 -5.48
N ALA A 353 8.58 6.64 -6.42
CA ALA A 353 9.88 7.17 -6.78
C ALA A 353 10.43 8.00 -5.61
N VAL A 354 11.74 7.94 -5.37
CA VAL A 354 12.45 8.73 -4.35
C VAL A 354 13.39 9.63 -5.06
#